data_AF-A0A9E8HJR2-F1
#
_entry.id   AF-A0A9E8HJR2-F1
#
_cell.length_a   1.000
_cell.length_b   1.000
_cell.length_c   1.000
_cell.angle_alpha   90.00
_cell.angle_beta   90.00
_cell.angle_gamma   90.00
#
_symmetry.space_group_name_H-M   'P 1'
#
loop_
_entity.id
_entity.type
_entity.pdbx_description
1 polymer ?
#
loop_
_entity_poly.entity_id
_entity_poly.type
_entity_poly.pdbx_seq_one_letter_code
_entity_poly.pdbx_strand_id
1 'polypeptide(L)'
;MIQQNVTDKPQKQTVWFVVSIIPTFFMLLGTIITITSYLQLWGGSTRASTVIGVFFAEITLVITALGLLGYLRTHHKTTLVKNIARFNWCIVAYAVTVGLYLFLS
;
A
#
# COMPACT_ATOMS: atom_id res chain seq x y z
N MET A 1 -26.47 -39.08 -13.85
CA MET A 1 -26.01 -38.40 -12.62
C MET A 1 -25.30 -37.13 -13.05
N ILE A 2 -25.81 -35.99 -12.60
CA ILE A 2 -25.40 -34.65 -13.05
C ILE A 2 -23.99 -34.38 -12.52
N GLN A 3 -23.02 -34.25 -13.43
CA GLN A 3 -21.68 -33.77 -13.12
C GLN A 3 -21.81 -32.38 -12.52
N GLN A 4 -21.52 -32.25 -11.22
CA GLN A 4 -21.45 -30.95 -10.55
C GLN A 4 -20.30 -30.16 -11.17
N ASN A 5 -20.70 -29.19 -11.98
CA ASN A 5 -19.91 -28.13 -12.55
C ASN A 5 -19.08 -27.46 -11.44
N VAL A 6 -17.81 -27.88 -11.31
CA VAL A 6 -16.83 -27.24 -10.43
C VAL A 6 -16.64 -25.84 -10.97
N THR A 7 -17.34 -24.89 -10.36
CA THR A 7 -17.27 -23.49 -10.73
C THR A 7 -15.86 -23.02 -10.41
N ASP A 8 -15.03 -22.94 -11.44
CA ASP A 8 -13.78 -22.19 -11.48
C ASP A 8 -14.03 -20.80 -10.89
N LYS A 9 -13.65 -20.61 -9.62
CA LYS A 9 -13.56 -19.29 -9.02
C LYS A 9 -12.08 -18.97 -8.77
N PRO A 10 -11.37 -18.39 -9.75
CA PRO A 10 -10.01 -17.89 -9.52
C PRO A 10 -9.98 -16.58 -8.68
N GLN A 11 -11.11 -16.15 -8.13
CA GLN A 11 -11.30 -14.75 -7.74
C GLN A 11 -10.63 -14.33 -6.42
N LYS A 12 -10.37 -15.25 -5.46
CA LYS A 12 -9.81 -14.85 -4.16
C LYS A 12 -8.32 -14.50 -4.23
N GLN A 13 -7.53 -15.21 -5.02
CA GLN A 13 -6.08 -15.02 -5.07
C GLN A 13 -5.69 -13.72 -5.80
N THR A 14 -6.44 -13.38 -6.86
CA THR A 14 -6.29 -12.12 -7.60
C THR A 14 -6.55 -10.90 -6.72
N VAL A 15 -7.56 -10.95 -5.85
CA VAL A 15 -7.87 -9.82 -4.95
C VAL A 15 -6.73 -9.56 -3.96
N TRP A 16 -6.13 -10.61 -3.39
CA TRP A 16 -5.00 -10.44 -2.47
C TRP A 16 -3.76 -9.87 -3.14
N PHE A 17 -3.51 -10.26 -4.39
CA PHE A 17 -2.45 -9.71 -5.20
C PHE A 17 -2.64 -8.20 -5.44
N VAL A 18 -3.87 -7.79 -5.76
CA VAL A 18 -4.25 -6.37 -5.90
C VAL A 18 -4.09 -5.62 -4.57
N VAL A 19 -4.49 -6.23 -3.45
CA VAL A 19 -4.35 -5.67 -2.09
C VAL A 19 -2.88 -5.46 -1.68
N SER A 20 -1.92 -6.22 -2.25
CA SER A 20 -0.48 -5.96 -2.06
C SER A 20 0.10 -4.97 -3.07
N ILE A 21 -0.32 -5.02 -4.33
CA ILE A 21 0.26 -4.19 -5.39
C ILE A 21 -0.10 -2.73 -5.24
N ILE A 22 -1.37 -2.42 -4.95
CA ILE A 22 -1.82 -1.04 -4.91
C ILE A 22 -1.07 -0.25 -3.81
N PRO A 23 -1.00 -0.70 -2.54
CA PRO A 23 -0.19 -0.02 -1.52
C PRO A 23 1.27 0.19 -1.93
N THR A 24 1.90 -0.85 -2.48
CA THR A 24 3.31 -0.81 -2.88
C THR A 24 3.54 0.18 -4.01
N PHE A 25 2.62 0.25 -4.97
CA PHE A 25 2.68 1.19 -6.08
C PHE A 25 2.59 2.64 -5.60
N PHE A 26 1.65 2.95 -4.71
CA PHE A 26 1.53 4.30 -4.14
C PHE A 26 2.72 4.68 -3.27
N MET A 27 3.24 3.73 -2.48
CA MET A 27 4.45 3.94 -1.70
C MET A 27 5.64 4.28 -2.60
N LEU A 28 5.86 3.49 -3.66
CA LEU A 28 6.98 3.67 -4.59
C LEU A 28 6.85 4.99 -5.37
N LEU A 29 5.67 5.25 -5.94
CA LEU A 29 5.40 6.46 -6.70
C LEU A 29 5.54 7.71 -5.82
N GLY A 30 5.00 7.67 -4.60
CA GLY A 30 5.14 8.75 -3.63
C GLY A 30 6.59 9.01 -3.24
N THR A 31 7.36 7.95 -2.99
CA THR A 31 8.79 8.07 -2.66
C THR A 31 9.58 8.69 -3.81
N ILE A 32 9.35 8.23 -5.05
CA ILE A 32 10.03 8.77 -6.23
C ILE A 32 9.70 10.25 -6.40
N ILE A 33 8.42 10.63 -6.36
CA ILE A 33 8.01 12.03 -6.54
C ILE A 33 8.57 12.92 -5.43
N THR A 34 8.59 12.43 -4.19
CA THR A 34 9.15 13.17 -3.04
C THR A 34 10.64 13.44 -3.24
N ILE A 35 11.40 12.40 -3.64
CA ILE A 35 12.84 12.51 -3.91
C ILE A 35 13.12 13.43 -5.11
N THR A 36 12.40 13.29 -6.21
CA THR A 36 12.61 14.14 -7.39
C THR A 36 12.27 15.60 -7.10
N SER A 37 11.24 15.84 -6.28
CA SER A 37 10.91 17.17 -5.75
C SER A 37 12.01 17.71 -4.83
N TYR A 38 12.56 16.87 -3.94
CA TYR A 38 13.64 17.24 -3.02
C TYR A 38 14.93 17.62 -3.75
N LEU A 39 15.30 16.85 -4.79
CA LEU A 39 16.45 17.10 -5.65
C LEU A 39 16.27 18.32 -6.58
N GLN A 40 15.16 19.07 -6.43
CA GLN A 40 14.82 20.25 -7.22
C GLN A 40 14.77 20.01 -8.74
N LEU A 41 14.70 18.75 -9.18
CA LEU A 41 14.59 18.39 -10.60
C LEU A 41 13.30 18.94 -11.24
N TRP A 42 12.30 19.24 -10.39
CA TRP A 42 11.02 19.85 -10.76
C TRP A 42 10.90 21.33 -10.35
N GLY A 43 12.01 21.97 -9.96
CA GLY A 43 12.01 23.36 -9.48
C GLY A 43 11.32 23.56 -8.13
N GLY A 44 11.11 22.47 -7.37
CA GLY A 44 10.44 22.49 -6.07
C GLY A 44 11.30 23.04 -4.93
N SER A 45 10.67 23.69 -3.96
CA SER A 45 11.28 23.97 -2.66
C SER A 45 11.27 22.72 -1.78
N THR A 46 12.19 22.64 -0.81
CA THR A 46 12.18 21.61 0.25
C THR A 46 10.80 21.49 0.91
N ARG A 47 10.12 22.63 1.16
CA ARG A 47 8.76 22.63 1.72
C ARG A 47 7.73 21.96 0.82
N ALA A 48 7.84 22.14 -0.49
CA ALA A 48 6.93 21.52 -1.45
C ALA A 48 7.15 19.99 -1.49
N SER A 49 8.40 19.54 -1.47
CA SER A 49 8.75 18.12 -1.36
C SER A 49 8.18 17.50 -0.09
N THR A 50 8.31 18.18 1.06
CA THR A 50 7.74 17.73 2.33
C THR A 50 6.23 17.54 2.25
N VAL A 51 5.49 18.53 1.75
CA VAL A 51 4.02 18.44 1.61
C VAL A 51 3.61 17.30 0.70
N ILE A 52 4.30 17.13 -0.44
CA ILE A 52 4.03 16.04 -1.39
C ILE A 52 4.31 14.68 -0.73
N GLY A 53 5.42 14.55 0.01
CA GLY A 53 5.77 13.30 0.69
C GLY A 53 4.80 12.92 1.78
N VAL A 54 4.36 13.87 2.60
CA VAL A 54 3.32 13.64 3.63
C VAL A 54 2.01 13.21 2.96
N PHE A 55 1.58 13.88 1.89
CA PHE A 55 0.36 13.53 1.16
C PHE A 55 0.39 12.09 0.62
N PHE A 56 1.49 11.67 0.00
CA PHE A 56 1.61 10.30 -0.49
C PHE A 56 1.73 9.27 0.64
N ALA A 57 2.36 9.62 1.77
CA ALA A 57 2.39 8.77 2.96
C ALA A 57 0.97 8.54 3.50
N GLU A 58 0.13 9.58 3.57
CA GLU A 58 -1.27 9.47 3.98
C GLU A 58 -2.09 8.59 3.03
N ILE A 59 -1.98 8.80 1.71
CA ILE A 59 -2.66 7.95 0.73
C ILE A 59 -2.24 6.49 0.89
N THR A 60 -0.94 6.24 1.04
CA THR A 60 -0.39 4.90 1.26
C THR A 60 -1.00 4.27 2.51
N LEU A 61 -1.12 5.02 3.61
CA LEU A 61 -1.77 4.54 4.84
C LEU A 61 -3.23 4.17 4.63
N VAL A 62 -4.02 5.02 3.98
CA VAL A 62 -5.45 4.78 3.75
C VAL A 62 -5.66 3.52 2.92
N ILE A 63 -4.94 3.38 1.81
CA ILE A 63 -5.05 2.21 0.93
C ILE A 63 -4.62 0.94 1.66
N THR A 64 -3.52 1.00 2.41
CA THR A 64 -3.02 -0.16 3.16
C THR A 64 -3.98 -0.57 4.29
N ALA A 65 -4.59 0.40 4.97
CA ALA A 65 -5.61 0.15 5.99
C ALA A 65 -6.85 -0.55 5.42
N LEU A 66 -7.32 -0.14 4.23
CA LEU A 66 -8.41 -0.84 3.54
C LEU A 66 -8.03 -2.29 3.21
N GLY A 67 -6.79 -2.52 2.77
CA GLY A 67 -6.25 -3.87 2.52
C GLY A 67 -6.21 -4.75 3.78
N LEU A 68 -5.75 -4.18 4.91
CA LEU A 68 -5.73 -4.86 6.20
C LEU A 68 -7.13 -5.12 6.75
N LEU A 69 -8.09 -4.22 6.52
CA LEU A 69 -9.49 -4.42 6.90
C LEU A 69 -10.13 -5.57 6.12
N GLY A 70 -9.82 -5.68 4.82
CA GLY A 70 -10.17 -6.86 4.03
C GLY A 70 -9.57 -8.16 4.61
N TYR A 71 -8.33 -8.10 5.11
CA TYR A 71 -7.68 -9.25 5.76
C TYR A 71 -8.38 -9.67 7.04
N LEU A 72 -8.78 -8.72 7.88
CA LEU A 72 -9.51 -8.99 9.11
C LEU A 72 -10.88 -9.65 8.83
N ARG A 73 -11.57 -9.23 7.78
CA ARG A 73 -12.86 -9.81 7.36
C ARG A 73 -12.75 -11.21 6.74
N THR A 74 -11.53 -11.71 6.49
CA THR A 74 -11.33 -12.99 5.82
C THR A 74 -11.30 -14.13 6.84
N HIS A 75 -12.36 -14.96 6.83
CA HIS A 75 -12.51 -16.10 7.75
C HIS A 75 -11.45 -17.19 7.57
N HIS A 76 -10.99 -17.45 6.34
CA HIS A 76 -10.01 -18.49 6.06
C HIS A 76 -8.70 -17.89 5.52
N LYS A 77 -7.68 -17.89 6.39
CA LYS A 77 -6.40 -17.21 6.16
C LYS A 77 -5.34 -18.21 5.71
N THR A 78 -5.06 -18.24 4.41
CA THR A 78 -3.94 -19.01 3.86
C THR A 78 -2.60 -18.39 4.24
N THR A 79 -1.50 -19.15 4.15
CA THR A 79 -0.14 -18.65 4.45
C THR A 79 0.22 -17.44 3.60
N LEU A 80 -0.17 -17.44 2.32
CA LEU A 80 0.04 -16.32 1.40
C LEU A 80 -0.65 -15.05 1.90
N VAL A 81 -1.92 -15.15 2.33
CA VAL A 81 -2.70 -14.02 2.83
C VAL A 81 -2.13 -13.47 4.14
N LYS A 82 -1.60 -14.34 5.02
CA LYS A 82 -0.86 -13.92 6.22
C LYS A 82 0.42 -13.17 5.88
N ASN A 83 1.18 -13.64 4.89
CA ASN A 83 2.41 -12.98 4.46
C ASN A 83 2.13 -11.60 3.85
N ILE A 84 1.09 -11.49 3.02
CA ILE A 84 0.65 -10.19 2.47
C ILE A 84 0.24 -9.23 3.58
N ALA A 85 -0.51 -9.70 4.58
CA ALA A 85 -0.88 -8.85 5.71
C ALA A 85 0.34 -8.36 6.51
N ARG A 86 1.34 -9.22 6.73
CA ARG A 86 2.62 -8.82 7.36
C ARG A 86 3.37 -7.78 6.54
N PHE A 87 3.42 -7.96 5.22
CA PHE A 87 4.06 -7.01 4.32
C PHE A 87 3.34 -5.65 4.31
N ASN A 88 2.01 -5.65 4.28
CA ASN A 88 1.21 -4.43 4.39
C ASN A 88 1.45 -3.72 5.74
N TRP A 89 1.66 -4.44 6.84
CA TRP A 89 2.07 -3.83 8.10
C TRP A 89 3.44 -3.14 8.01
N CYS A 90 4.40 -3.69 7.27
CA CYS A 90 5.68 -3.02 7.02
C CYS A 90 5.48 -1.72 6.21
N ILE A 91 4.59 -1.73 5.21
CA ILE A 91 4.25 -0.52 4.44
C ILE A 91 3.63 0.55 5.36
N VAL A 92 2.73 0.17 6.27
CA VAL A 92 2.17 1.09 7.27
C VAL A 92 3.28 1.71 8.12
N ALA A 93 4.15 0.89 8.70
CA ALA A 93 5.25 1.38 9.54
C ALA A 93 6.18 2.34 8.79
N TYR A 94 6.51 2.02 7.54
CA TYR A 94 7.27 2.89 6.66
C TYR A 94 6.56 4.22 6.42
N ALA A 95 5.29 4.19 5.98
CA ALA A 95 4.53 5.39 5.66
C ALA A 95 4.32 6.29 6.89
N VAL A 96 4.06 5.73 8.08
CA VAL A 96 4.01 6.50 9.34
C VAL A 96 5.36 7.16 9.63
N THR A 97 6.46 6.41 9.52
CA THR A 97 7.80 6.92 9.82
C THR A 97 8.17 8.06 8.87
N VAL A 98 7.96 7.89 7.57
CA VAL A 98 8.23 8.91 6.55
C VAL A 98 7.33 10.13 6.74
N GLY A 99 6.03 9.92 6.94
CA GLY A 99 5.07 11.00 7.15
C GLY A 99 5.42 11.84 8.38
N LEU A 100 5.72 11.19 9.52
CA LEU A 100 6.11 11.89 10.75
C LEU A 100 7.46 12.59 10.61
N TYR A 101 8.46 11.93 10.00
CA TYR A 101 9.77 12.53 9.79
C TYR A 101 9.69 13.80 8.96
N LEU A 102 8.97 13.74 7.83
CA LEU A 102 8.76 14.89 6.95
C LEU A 102 7.91 15.97 7.62
N PHE A 103 6.86 15.60 8.35
CA PHE A 103 5.99 16.57 9.02
C PHE A 103 6.70 17.34 10.16
N LEU A 104 7.63 16.68 10.86
CA LEU A 104 8.37 17.27 11.98
C LEU A 104 9.68 17.96 11.57
N SER A 105 10.14 17.80 10.33
CA SER A 105 11.34 18.49 9.80
C SER A 105 11.05 19.89 9.30
#